data_AF-A0A820M3J2-F1
#
_entry.id   AF-A0A820M3J2-F1
#
_cell.length_a   1.000
_cell.length_b   1.000
_cell.length_c   1.000
_cell.angle_alpha   90.00
_cell.angle_beta   90.00
_cell.angle_gamma   90.00
#
_symmetry.space_group_name_H-M   'P 1'
#
loop_
_entity.id
_entity.type
_entity.pdbx_description
1 polymer ?
#
loop_
_entity_poly.entity_id
_entity_poly.type
_entity_poly.pdbx_seq_one_letter_code
_entity_poly.pdbx_strand_id
1 'polypeptide(L)'
;MNIPHSNWVPCEHLPWLILELEMNITIRKVQVDVARHMIEPTITSDKTNVRNIVRQMNMGEGKTAVIIPMLALSLCSQSLVRLVVLKSLFMVNYQALHFKLGGLLNRRVFPFACRRDMNFNELQITQSFDRLQQGFQNCGVVITSPEDVLDESDEILHVKYQLTYTIGGQQKVDGGVERWKTIQMVLNIVKQNAHDIAECYKNDVYYKPSQCKSAFSDFRLLSHQPYGKLCKIIAENCINQKNYRPSDLIFYLRNQFLS
;
A
#
# COMPACT_ATOMS: atom_id res chain seq x y z
N MET A 1 10.41 16.59 -19.84
CA MET A 1 11.61 15.80 -19.45
C MET A 1 12.03 16.19 -18.05
N ASN A 2 12.36 15.23 -17.18
CA ASN A 2 12.97 15.55 -15.89
C ASN A 2 14.44 15.90 -16.14
N ILE A 3 14.81 17.15 -15.90
CA ILE A 3 16.21 17.59 -15.99
C ILE A 3 16.84 17.32 -14.62
N PRO A 4 17.85 16.42 -14.52
CA PRO A 4 18.52 16.15 -13.27
C PRO A 4 19.20 17.42 -12.75
N HIS A 5 19.25 17.57 -11.42
CA HIS A 5 20.02 18.61 -10.71
C HIS A 5 19.72 20.06 -11.13
N SER A 6 18.52 20.31 -11.64
CA SER A 6 18.13 21.65 -12.11
C SER A 6 17.92 22.67 -10.99
N ASN A 7 17.66 22.22 -9.77
CA ASN A 7 17.41 23.08 -8.62
C ASN A 7 18.30 22.79 -7.41
N TRP A 8 19.19 21.80 -7.44
CA TRP A 8 20.12 21.54 -6.33
C TRP A 8 21.47 21.06 -6.85
N VAL A 9 22.52 21.37 -6.08
CA VAL A 9 23.89 21.01 -6.44
C VAL A 9 24.29 19.76 -5.65
N PRO A 10 24.76 18.69 -6.32
CA PRO A 10 25.19 17.46 -5.66
C PRO A 10 26.26 17.66 -4.57
N CYS A 11 27.16 18.62 -4.80
CA CYS A 11 28.24 18.95 -3.86
C CYS A 11 27.74 19.55 -2.54
N GLU A 12 26.57 20.20 -2.52
CA GLU A 12 25.99 20.80 -1.31
C GLU A 12 25.22 19.77 -0.48
N HIS A 13 24.68 18.74 -1.12
CA HIS A 13 23.85 17.71 -0.49
C HIS A 13 24.30 16.30 -0.88
N LEU A 14 25.49 15.92 -0.40
CA LEU A 14 26.06 14.58 -0.64
C LEU A 14 25.11 13.43 -0.24
N PRO A 15 24.37 13.48 0.89
CA PRO A 15 23.43 12.40 1.22
C PRO A 15 22.31 12.22 0.19
N TRP A 16 21.87 13.29 -0.48
CA TRP A 16 20.84 13.19 -1.52
C TRP A 16 21.40 12.57 -2.79
N LEU A 17 22.64 12.88 -3.15
CA LEU A 17 23.33 12.24 -4.26
C LEU A 17 23.52 10.74 -4.01
N ILE A 18 23.94 10.36 -2.80
CA ILE A 18 24.11 8.94 -2.44
C ILE A 18 22.76 8.21 -2.54
N LEU A 19 21.67 8.82 -2.05
CA LEU A 19 20.33 8.26 -2.17
C LEU A 19 19.92 8.06 -3.64
N GLU A 20 20.22 9.04 -4.50
CA GLU A 20 19.93 8.99 -5.93
C GLU A 20 20.66 7.82 -6.62
N LEU A 21 21.95 7.66 -6.31
CA LEU A 21 22.81 6.59 -6.83
C LEU A 21 22.40 5.21 -6.32
N GLU A 22 22.20 5.08 -5.01
CA GLU A 22 21.86 3.81 -4.36
C GLU A 22 20.50 3.27 -4.84
N MET A 23 19.55 4.17 -5.06
CA MET A 23 18.20 3.80 -5.50
C MET A 23 18.04 3.77 -7.01
N ASN A 24 19.06 4.16 -7.77
CA ASN A 24 19.02 4.28 -9.23
C ASN A 24 17.79 5.08 -9.72
N ILE A 25 17.55 6.23 -9.08
CA ILE A 25 16.44 7.14 -9.40
C ILE A 25 16.99 8.49 -9.84
N THR A 26 16.11 9.37 -10.33
CA THR A 26 16.44 10.79 -10.52
C THR A 26 15.53 11.63 -9.66
N ILE A 27 16.11 12.48 -8.81
CA ILE A 27 15.33 13.35 -7.94
C ILE A 27 14.71 14.48 -8.76
N ARG A 28 13.38 14.60 -8.70
CA ARG A 28 12.61 15.61 -9.46
C ARG A 28 12.67 16.97 -8.78
N LYS A 29 12.58 18.02 -9.60
CA LYS A 29 12.55 19.42 -9.14
C LYS A 29 11.53 19.65 -8.00
N VAL A 30 10.29 19.20 -8.22
CA VAL A 30 9.19 19.33 -7.23
C VAL A 30 9.52 18.66 -5.89
N GLN A 31 10.20 17.51 -5.91
CA GLN A 31 10.56 16.78 -4.68
C GLN A 31 11.58 17.56 -3.85
N VAL A 32 12.57 18.17 -4.51
CA VAL A 32 13.58 19.03 -3.88
C VAL A 32 12.95 20.31 -3.34
N ASP A 33 12.06 20.94 -4.12
CA ASP A 33 11.38 22.15 -3.67
C ASP A 33 10.58 21.86 -2.40
N VAL A 34 9.79 20.77 -2.38
CA VAL A 34 9.05 20.34 -1.18
C VAL A 34 9.99 20.03 -0.01
N ALA A 35 11.09 19.30 -0.24
CA ALA A 35 12.04 18.94 0.80
C ALA A 35 12.67 20.19 1.44
N ARG A 36 13.14 21.16 0.63
CA ARG A 36 13.75 22.40 1.15
C ARG A 36 12.78 23.20 2.00
N HIS A 37 11.56 23.39 1.53
CA HIS A 37 10.55 24.14 2.29
C HIS A 37 10.17 23.48 3.62
N MET A 38 10.38 22.17 3.78
CA MET A 38 10.20 21.47 5.05
C MET A 38 11.43 21.55 5.96
N ILE A 39 12.63 21.76 5.40
CA ILE A 39 13.91 21.84 6.12
C ILE A 39 14.25 23.28 6.56
N GLU A 40 13.94 24.28 5.73
CA GLU A 40 14.21 25.71 6.00
C GLU A 40 13.76 26.24 7.39
N PRO A 41 12.59 25.87 7.92
CA PRO A 41 12.10 26.35 9.21
C PRO A 41 12.67 25.58 10.40
N THR A 42 13.33 24.44 10.17
CA THR A 42 14.02 23.69 11.24
C THR A 42 15.44 24.19 11.46
N ILE A 43 16.07 24.81 10.44
CA ILE A 43 17.43 25.37 10.53
C ILE A 43 17.43 26.75 11.20
N THR A 44 16.35 27.53 11.07
CA THR A 44 16.28 28.89 11.60
C THR A 44 15.96 28.84 13.10
N SER A 45 16.98 29.02 13.92
CA SER A 45 17.07 28.74 15.35
C SER A 45 16.27 29.67 16.29
N ASP A 46 15.13 30.21 15.87
CA ASP A 46 14.22 30.92 16.76
C ASP A 46 13.23 29.93 17.38
N LYS A 47 13.68 29.29 18.48
CA LYS A 47 12.93 28.31 19.29
C LYS A 47 11.58 28.83 19.84
N THR A 48 11.23 30.09 19.59
CA THR A 48 10.00 30.73 20.06
C THR A 48 8.83 30.57 19.10
N ASN A 49 9.05 30.15 17.84
CA ASN A 49 7.97 30.05 16.84
C ASN A 49 8.08 28.76 16.01
N VAL A 50 7.83 27.62 16.64
CA VAL A 50 7.71 26.33 15.93
C VAL A 50 6.51 26.40 15.00
N ARG A 51 6.76 26.48 13.69
CA ARG A 51 5.70 26.51 12.67
C ARG A 51 5.45 25.10 12.14
N ASN A 52 4.20 24.64 12.25
CA ASN A 52 3.77 23.41 11.60
C ASN A 52 3.62 23.65 10.10
N ILE A 53 4.08 22.68 9.29
CA ILE A 53 4.06 22.79 7.83
C ILE A 53 3.32 21.62 7.24
N VAL A 54 2.39 21.94 6.35
CA VAL A 54 1.62 20.96 5.58
C VAL A 54 1.95 21.15 4.11
N ARG A 55 2.26 20.06 3.42
CA ARG A 55 2.46 20.05 1.97
C ARG A 55 1.64 18.95 1.34
N GLN A 56 0.87 19.31 0.32
CA GLN A 56 0.12 18.37 -0.50
C GLN A 56 0.93 18.04 -1.76
N MET A 57 0.83 16.79 -2.19
CA MET A 57 1.41 16.30 -3.44
C MET A 57 0.44 15.35 -4.13
N ASN A 58 0.58 15.15 -5.43
CA ASN A 58 -0.23 14.20 -6.18
C ASN A 58 0.23 12.76 -5.95
N MET A 59 -0.71 11.82 -6.08
CA MET A 59 -0.40 10.39 -5.96
C MET A 59 0.62 9.98 -7.03
N GLY A 60 1.60 9.14 -6.66
CA GLY A 60 2.67 8.71 -7.58
C GLY A 60 3.86 9.66 -7.71
N GLU A 61 3.88 10.81 -7.02
CA GLU A 61 5.02 11.76 -7.07
C GLU A 61 6.21 11.36 -6.18
N GLY A 62 6.16 10.20 -5.52
CA GLY A 62 7.27 9.69 -4.71
C GLY A 62 7.41 10.34 -3.33
N LYS A 63 6.30 10.69 -2.66
CA LYS A 63 6.32 11.29 -1.30
C LYS A 63 7.09 10.42 -0.31
N THR A 64 6.67 9.18 -0.16
CA THR A 64 7.29 8.21 0.74
C THR A 64 8.58 7.63 0.17
N ALA A 65 8.66 7.50 -1.15
CA ALA A 65 9.78 6.85 -1.80
C ALA A 65 11.03 7.73 -1.87
N VAL A 66 10.88 9.06 -1.96
CA VAL A 66 11.99 10.00 -2.20
C VAL A 66 12.04 11.10 -1.15
N ILE A 67 10.94 11.79 -0.89
CA ILE A 67 10.95 12.96 0.00
C ILE A 67 11.21 12.56 1.45
N ILE A 68 10.52 11.53 1.97
CA ILE A 68 10.72 11.08 3.36
C ILE A 68 12.19 10.70 3.63
N PRO A 69 12.87 9.88 2.79
CA PRO A 69 14.31 9.64 2.92
C PRO A 69 15.15 10.93 2.84
N MET A 70 14.86 11.84 1.91
CA MET A 70 15.60 13.11 1.80
C MET A 70 15.50 13.94 3.09
N LEU A 71 14.31 14.06 3.66
CA LEU A 71 14.08 14.78 4.92
C LEU A 71 14.80 14.11 6.09
N ALA A 72 14.69 12.78 6.19
CA ALA A 72 15.38 12.02 7.21
C ALA A 72 16.89 12.29 7.17
N LEU A 73 17.50 12.25 5.98
CA LEU A 73 18.92 12.49 5.81
C LEU A 73 19.35 13.91 6.20
N SER A 74 18.53 14.91 5.89
CA SER A 74 18.86 16.31 6.18
C SER A 74 18.60 16.72 7.63
N LEU A 75 17.63 16.12 8.31
CA LEU A 75 17.20 16.53 9.66
C LEU A 75 17.87 15.73 10.79
N CYS A 76 18.36 14.51 10.52
CA CYS A 76 18.93 13.63 11.55
C CYS A 76 20.20 14.19 12.22
N SER A 77 20.88 15.18 11.62
CA SER A 77 22.07 15.81 12.21
C SER A 77 21.77 16.66 13.44
N GLN A 78 20.55 17.19 13.57
CA GLN A 78 20.18 18.14 14.64
C GLN A 78 19.15 17.57 15.62
N SER A 79 18.33 16.62 15.18
CA SER A 79 17.22 16.08 15.96
C SER A 79 16.90 14.64 15.55
N LEU A 80 16.26 13.89 16.46
CA LEU A 80 15.77 12.56 16.14
C LEU A 80 14.53 12.66 15.25
N VAL A 81 14.65 12.22 14.00
CA VAL A 81 13.54 12.24 13.05
C VAL A 81 12.56 11.12 13.37
N ARG A 82 11.30 11.48 13.61
CA ARG A 82 10.19 10.55 13.84
C ARG A 82 9.23 10.58 12.66
N LEU A 83 9.05 9.42 12.03
CA LEU A 83 8.08 9.20 10.97
C LEU A 83 6.83 8.52 11.55
N VAL A 84 5.69 9.19 11.47
CA VAL A 84 4.39 8.61 11.88
C VAL A 84 3.69 8.04 10.65
N VAL A 85 3.38 6.75 10.67
CA VAL A 85 2.73 6.05 9.55
C VAL A 85 1.54 5.24 10.04
N LEU A 86 0.46 5.19 9.26
CA LEU A 86 -0.68 4.31 9.54
C LEU A 86 -0.22 2.85 9.73
N LYS A 87 -0.82 2.16 10.69
CA LYS A 87 -0.50 0.76 11.04
C LYS A 87 -0.53 -0.19 9.85
N SER A 88 -1.52 -0.06 8.97
CA SER A 88 -1.65 -0.86 7.74
C SER A 88 -0.48 -0.67 6.76
N LEU A 89 0.17 0.49 6.80
CA LEU A 89 1.29 0.86 5.93
C LEU A 89 2.64 0.74 6.64
N PHE A 90 2.66 0.48 7.96
CA PHE A 90 3.86 0.51 8.78
C PHE A 90 4.95 -0.43 8.26
N MET A 91 4.63 -1.71 8.06
CA MET A 91 5.62 -2.71 7.64
C MET A 91 6.19 -2.39 6.25
N VAL A 92 5.34 -1.99 5.30
CA VAL A 92 5.75 -1.61 3.94
C VAL A 92 6.68 -0.40 3.97
N ASN A 93 6.35 0.62 4.78
CA ASN A 93 7.17 1.81 4.93
C ASN A 93 8.48 1.51 5.65
N TYR A 94 8.45 0.71 6.71
CA TYR A 94 9.62 0.30 7.46
C TYR A 94 10.63 -0.43 6.58
N GLN A 95 10.19 -1.46 5.85
CA GLN A 95 11.05 -2.21 4.92
C GLN A 95 11.60 -1.30 3.81
N ALA A 96 10.74 -0.46 3.23
CA ALA A 96 11.12 0.44 2.16
C ALA A 96 12.11 1.52 2.62
N LEU A 97 12.02 1.97 3.88
CA LEU A 97 12.94 2.95 4.45
C LEU A 97 14.25 2.28 4.89
N HIS A 98 14.17 1.10 5.51
CA HIS A 98 15.34 0.31 5.89
C HIS A 98 16.19 -0.04 4.68
N PHE A 99 15.57 -0.42 3.55
CA PHE A 99 16.29 -0.68 2.30
C PHE A 99 16.99 0.58 1.74
N LYS A 100 16.33 1.75 1.82
CA LYS A 100 16.87 3.01 1.29
C LYS A 100 17.96 3.63 2.13
N LEU A 101 17.84 3.52 3.45
CA LEU A 101 18.71 4.21 4.40
C LEU A 101 19.80 3.29 4.95
N GLY A 102 19.57 1.98 4.96
CA GLY A 102 20.44 1.00 5.61
C GLY A 102 21.69 0.58 4.83
N GLY A 103 21.80 0.92 3.54
CA GLY A 103 22.99 0.58 2.75
C GLY A 103 24.09 1.63 2.86
N LEU A 104 24.39 2.36 1.77
CA LEU A 104 25.53 3.30 1.74
C LEU A 104 25.37 4.48 2.70
N LEU A 105 24.12 4.89 2.93
CA LEU A 105 23.82 5.95 3.88
C LEU A 105 24.05 5.51 5.35
N ASN A 106 24.05 4.20 5.62
CA ASN A 106 24.26 3.59 6.93
C ASN A 106 23.44 4.25 8.06
N ARG A 107 22.14 4.45 7.80
CA ARG A 107 21.18 5.07 8.70
C ARG A 107 20.20 4.00 9.18
N ARG A 108 20.25 3.70 10.47
CA ARG A 108 19.36 2.69 11.09
C ARG A 108 17.94 3.24 11.24
N VAL A 109 16.96 2.41 10.91
CA VAL A 109 15.54 2.67 11.13
C VAL A 109 15.08 1.88 12.35
N PHE A 110 14.56 2.57 13.36
CA PHE A 110 14.11 1.97 14.62
C PHE A 110 12.58 1.94 14.64
N PRO A 111 11.95 0.75 14.66
CA PRO A 111 10.54 0.66 14.93
C PRO A 111 10.31 0.95 16.42
N PHE A 112 9.51 1.97 16.70
CA PHE A 112 9.03 2.25 18.04
C PHE A 112 7.54 1.87 18.10
N ALA A 113 7.25 0.83 18.88
CA ALA A 113 5.89 0.45 19.20
C ALA A 113 5.71 0.64 20.71
N CYS A 114 4.66 1.36 21.10
CA CYS A 114 4.31 1.63 22.48
C CYS A 114 2.83 1.32 22.61
N ARG A 115 2.52 0.06 22.91
CA ARG A 115 1.13 -0.40 23.02
C ARG A 115 0.68 -0.29 24.47
N ARG A 116 -0.61 0.01 24.66
CA ARG A 116 -1.26 0.13 25.97
C ARG A 116 -1.25 -1.16 26.78
N ASP A 117 -1.17 -2.31 26.11
CA ASP A 117 -1.07 -3.65 26.71
C ASP A 117 0.37 -4.05 27.07
N MET A 118 1.37 -3.17 26.86
CA MET A 118 2.72 -3.45 27.31
C MET A 118 2.83 -3.25 28.82
N ASN A 119 3.09 -4.35 29.53
CA ASN A 119 3.55 -4.29 30.92
C ASN A 119 5.01 -3.83 30.94
N PHE A 120 5.23 -2.51 30.94
CA PHE A 120 6.56 -1.93 31.01
C PHE A 120 7.27 -2.36 32.29
N ASN A 121 8.32 -3.16 32.14
CA ASN A 121 9.29 -3.38 33.21
C ASN A 121 10.38 -2.29 33.13
N GLU A 122 10.98 -1.91 34.26
CA GLU A 122 12.05 -0.91 34.34
C GLU A 122 13.18 -1.23 33.34
N LEU A 123 13.55 -2.51 33.23
CA LEU A 123 14.54 -2.99 32.25
C LEU A 123 14.13 -2.74 30.80
N GLN A 124 12.84 -2.90 30.46
CA GLN A 124 12.34 -2.69 29.09
C GLN A 124 12.30 -1.20 28.74
N ILE A 125 12.01 -0.34 29.72
CA ILE A 125 12.05 1.11 29.56
C ILE A 125 13.48 1.56 29.28
N THR A 126 14.44 1.11 30.12
CA THR A 126 15.86 1.44 29.93
C THR A 126 16.35 0.96 28.56
N GLN A 127 16.03 -0.26 28.15
CA GLN A 127 16.40 -0.78 26.83
C GLN A 127 15.78 0.03 25.67
N SER A 128 14.54 0.48 25.82
CA SER A 128 13.88 1.29 24.80
C SER A 128 14.49 2.69 24.70
N PHE A 129 14.83 3.27 25.85
CA PHE A 129 15.53 4.55 25.92
C PHE A 129 16.92 4.46 25.31
N ASP A 130 17.69 3.43 25.66
CA ASP A 130 19.03 3.20 25.11
C ASP A 130 19.00 3.06 23.59
N ARG A 131 18.00 2.36 23.04
CA ARG A 131 17.81 2.24 21.58
C ARG A 131 17.54 3.60 20.92
N LEU A 132 16.70 4.43 21.53
CA LEU A 132 16.42 5.77 21.01
C LEU A 132 17.65 6.69 21.11
N GLN A 133 18.41 6.58 22.19
CA GLN A 133 19.66 7.34 22.36
C GLN A 133 20.73 6.91 21.35
N GLN A 134 20.86 5.60 21.10
CA GLN A 134 21.70 5.08 20.01
C GLN A 134 21.22 5.56 18.64
N GLY A 135 19.90 5.65 18.44
CA GLY A 135 19.31 6.23 17.24
C GLY A 135 19.72 7.68 17.06
N PHE A 136 19.66 8.50 18.11
CA PHE A 136 20.10 9.89 18.05
C PHE A 136 21.59 10.02 17.73
N GLN A 137 22.45 9.24 18.38
CA GLN A 137 23.90 9.25 18.14
C GLN A 137 24.27 8.84 16.71
N ASN A 138 23.54 7.89 16.13
CA ASN A 138 23.81 7.37 14.79
C ASN A 138 22.98 8.05 13.68
N CYS A 139 22.36 9.19 13.98
CA CYS A 139 21.48 9.90 13.02
C CYS A 139 20.37 8.99 12.46
N GLY A 140 19.85 8.07 13.26
CA GLY A 140 18.82 7.11 12.89
C GLY A 140 17.43 7.73 12.78
N VAL A 141 16.51 6.97 12.18
CA VAL A 141 15.12 7.37 11.99
C VAL A 141 14.21 6.49 12.83
N VAL A 142 13.29 7.09 13.57
CA VAL A 142 12.27 6.34 14.31
C VAL A 142 11.00 6.28 13.48
N ILE A 143 10.41 5.09 13.34
CA ILE A 143 9.09 4.92 12.74
C ILE A 143 8.10 4.47 13.81
N THR A 144 6.92 5.09 13.86
CA THR A 144 5.88 4.83 14.85
C THR A 144 4.51 4.86 14.19
N SER A 145 3.52 4.21 14.78
CA SER A 145 2.12 4.41 14.38
C SER A 145 1.45 5.49 15.25
N PRO A 146 0.34 6.11 14.78
CA PRO A 146 -0.44 7.04 15.61
C PRO A 146 -0.91 6.42 16.93
N GLU A 147 -1.23 5.12 16.92
CA GLU A 147 -1.66 4.36 18.10
C GLU A 147 -0.56 4.25 19.16
N ASP A 148 0.70 4.29 18.74
CA ASP A 148 1.85 4.27 19.66
C ASP A 148 2.16 5.65 20.27
N VAL A 149 1.52 6.72 19.76
CA VAL A 149 1.76 8.11 20.19
C VAL A 149 0.57 8.67 20.97
N LEU A 150 -0.65 8.27 20.62
CA LEU A 150 -1.90 8.78 21.18
C LEU A 150 -2.65 7.65 21.88
N ASP A 151 -2.74 7.73 23.20
CA ASP A 151 -3.38 6.74 24.08
C ASP A 151 -4.87 6.48 23.74
N GLU A 152 -5.54 7.42 23.04
CA GLU A 152 -6.95 7.35 22.62
C GLU A 152 -7.17 7.38 21.10
N SER A 153 -6.14 7.12 20.28
CA SER A 153 -6.32 7.14 18.82
C SER A 153 -7.39 6.16 18.32
N ASP A 154 -7.61 5.03 19.00
CA ASP A 154 -8.62 4.05 18.61
C ASP A 154 -10.04 4.62 18.73
N GLU A 155 -10.28 5.52 19.69
CA GLU A 155 -11.57 6.22 19.85
C GLU A 155 -11.64 7.46 18.96
N ILE A 156 -10.57 8.25 18.88
CA ILE A 156 -10.51 9.50 18.09
C ILE A 156 -10.51 9.22 16.58
N LEU A 157 -9.84 8.16 16.13
CA LEU A 157 -9.75 7.74 14.72
C LEU A 157 -10.72 6.60 14.39
N HIS A 158 -11.63 6.25 15.30
CA HIS A 158 -12.60 5.19 15.08
C HIS A 158 -13.40 5.45 13.80
N VAL A 159 -13.73 4.39 13.05
CA VAL A 159 -14.50 4.46 11.78
C VAL A 159 -15.85 5.20 11.92
N LYS A 160 -16.35 5.37 13.15
CA LYS A 160 -17.56 6.17 13.44
C LYS A 160 -17.37 7.66 13.09
N TYR A 161 -16.13 8.15 13.10
CA TYR A 161 -15.75 9.52 12.78
C TYR A 161 -15.15 9.68 11.38
N GLN A 162 -15.06 8.60 10.60
CA GLN A 162 -14.53 8.65 9.24
C GLN A 162 -15.60 9.16 8.27
N LEU A 163 -15.59 10.46 8.02
CA LEU A 163 -16.36 11.08 6.94
C LEU A 163 -15.75 10.66 5.59
N THR A 164 -16.20 9.53 5.04
CA THR A 164 -16.00 9.21 3.61
C THR A 164 -16.87 10.14 2.77
N TYR A 165 -16.32 11.28 2.36
CA TYR A 165 -16.88 12.07 1.26
C TYR A 165 -16.21 11.64 -0.05
N THR A 166 -17.02 11.17 -1.00
CA THR A 166 -16.57 11.07 -2.39
C THR A 166 -16.38 12.49 -2.92
N ILE A 167 -15.15 12.87 -3.28
CA ILE A 167 -14.89 14.12 -3.98
C ILE A 167 -15.14 13.88 -5.48
N GLY A 168 -16.15 14.53 -6.04
CA GLY A 168 -16.49 14.49 -7.47
C GLY A 168 -17.98 14.38 -7.73
N GLY A 169 -18.39 14.56 -9.00
CA GLY A 169 -19.76 14.26 -9.42
C GLY A 169 -20.03 12.75 -9.35
N GLN A 170 -21.26 12.37 -9.00
CA GLN A 170 -21.68 10.96 -8.99
C GLN A 170 -21.54 10.36 -10.39
N GLN A 171 -20.51 9.54 -10.59
CA GLN A 171 -20.35 8.75 -11.82
C GLN A 171 -21.00 7.38 -11.64
N LYS A 172 -21.74 6.93 -12.66
CA LYS A 172 -22.20 5.54 -12.71
C LYS A 172 -20.96 4.66 -12.81
N VAL A 173 -20.86 3.70 -11.89
CA VAL A 173 -19.81 2.68 -11.94
C VAL A 173 -19.92 1.94 -13.27
N ASP A 174 -18.82 1.91 -14.04
CA ASP A 174 -18.77 1.22 -15.34
C ASP A 174 -19.32 -0.21 -15.24
N GLY A 175 -20.20 -0.62 -16.14
CA GLY A 175 -20.82 -1.95 -16.12
C GLY A 175 -21.86 -2.20 -15.01
N GLY A 176 -22.18 -1.21 -14.15
CA GLY A 176 -23.34 -1.16 -13.24
C GLY A 176 -23.92 -2.51 -12.76
N VAL A 177 -25.17 -2.77 -13.14
CA VAL A 177 -25.92 -3.99 -12.80
C VAL A 177 -25.33 -5.25 -13.48
N GLU A 178 -24.65 -5.08 -14.61
CA GLU A 178 -24.12 -6.18 -15.41
C GLU A 178 -22.92 -6.86 -14.75
N ARG A 179 -22.17 -6.17 -13.88
CA ARG A 179 -21.06 -6.77 -13.13
C ARG A 179 -21.49 -7.93 -12.24
N TRP A 180 -22.52 -7.72 -11.41
CA TRP A 180 -22.98 -8.78 -10.50
C TRP A 180 -23.72 -9.89 -11.24
N LYS A 181 -24.43 -9.56 -12.32
CA LYS A 181 -25.06 -10.55 -13.21
C LYS A 181 -24.01 -11.44 -13.88
N THR A 182 -22.89 -10.87 -14.33
CA THR A 182 -21.80 -11.62 -14.95
C THR A 182 -21.19 -12.62 -13.95
N ILE A 183 -20.93 -12.18 -12.72
CA ILE A 183 -20.42 -13.06 -11.66
C ILE A 183 -21.43 -14.18 -11.35
N GLN A 184 -22.72 -13.85 -11.23
CA GLN A 184 -23.78 -14.85 -11.01
C GLN A 184 -23.85 -15.87 -12.15
N MET A 185 -23.72 -15.43 -13.40
CA MET A 185 -23.71 -16.30 -14.57
C MET A 185 -22.53 -17.29 -14.53
N VAL A 186 -21.32 -16.78 -14.30
CA VAL A 186 -20.12 -17.63 -14.19
C VAL A 186 -20.27 -18.66 -13.08
N LEU A 187 -20.75 -18.24 -11.90
CA LEU A 187 -20.98 -19.16 -10.78
C LEU A 187 -22.05 -20.21 -11.09
N ASN A 188 -23.10 -19.86 -11.84
CA ASN A 188 -24.12 -20.83 -12.24
C ASN A 188 -23.57 -21.88 -13.24
N ILE A 189 -22.75 -21.46 -14.20
CA ILE A 189 -22.07 -22.38 -15.13
C ILE A 189 -21.15 -23.33 -14.35
N VAL A 190 -20.37 -22.80 -13.39
CA VAL A 190 -19.53 -23.64 -12.52
C VAL A 190 -20.39 -24.63 -11.73
N LYS A 191 -21.52 -24.20 -11.15
CA LYS A 191 -22.43 -25.09 -10.41
C LYS A 191 -22.95 -26.25 -11.26
N GLN A 192 -23.28 -26.00 -12.52
CA GLN A 192 -23.82 -27.01 -13.44
C GLN A 192 -22.75 -28.02 -13.88
N ASN A 193 -21.52 -27.58 -14.07
CA ASN A 193 -20.44 -28.42 -14.63
C ASN A 193 -19.49 -28.99 -13.56
N ALA A 194 -19.62 -28.57 -12.30
CA ALA A 194 -18.74 -29.01 -11.20
C ALA A 194 -18.76 -30.52 -10.98
N HIS A 195 -19.93 -31.16 -11.11
CA HIS A 195 -20.09 -32.61 -10.99
C HIS A 195 -19.31 -33.35 -12.09
N ASP A 196 -19.56 -32.99 -13.34
CA ASP A 196 -18.95 -33.67 -14.50
C ASP A 196 -17.43 -33.52 -14.54
N ILE A 197 -16.92 -32.37 -14.09
CA ILE A 197 -15.49 -32.11 -13.95
C ILE A 197 -14.89 -32.96 -12.84
N ALA A 198 -15.58 -33.11 -11.71
CA ALA A 198 -15.12 -33.96 -10.61
C ALA A 198 -15.10 -35.45 -11.00
N GLU A 199 -16.06 -35.91 -11.81
CA GLU A 199 -16.04 -37.28 -12.34
C GLU A 199 -14.90 -37.52 -13.33
N CYS A 200 -14.62 -36.54 -14.20
CA CYS A 200 -13.52 -36.62 -15.16
C CYS A 200 -12.13 -36.57 -14.50
N TYR A 201 -12.02 -35.91 -13.34
CA TYR A 201 -10.74 -35.60 -12.68
C TYR A 201 -10.77 -35.96 -11.18
N LYS A 202 -11.10 -37.22 -10.86
CA LYS A 202 -11.32 -37.69 -9.48
C LYS A 202 -10.19 -37.43 -8.50
N ASN A 203 -8.93 -37.41 -8.95
CA ASN A 203 -7.76 -37.20 -8.10
C ASN A 203 -7.32 -35.73 -8.03
N ASP A 204 -7.81 -34.89 -8.93
CA ASP A 204 -7.36 -33.51 -9.12
C ASP A 204 -8.41 -32.47 -8.72
N VAL A 205 -9.61 -32.93 -8.33
CA VAL A 205 -10.76 -32.10 -7.99
C VAL A 205 -11.42 -32.65 -6.73
N TYR A 206 -11.53 -31.79 -5.73
CA TYR A 206 -12.34 -32.07 -4.55
C TYR A 206 -13.76 -31.55 -4.79
N TYR A 207 -14.73 -32.46 -4.75
CA TYR A 207 -16.14 -32.12 -4.91
C TYR A 207 -16.98 -32.77 -3.81
N LYS A 208 -17.73 -31.95 -3.08
CA LYS A 208 -18.70 -32.40 -2.09
C LYS A 208 -20.09 -31.86 -2.46
N PRO A 209 -21.05 -32.72 -2.83
CA PRO A 209 -22.38 -32.27 -3.17
C PRO A 209 -23.05 -31.60 -1.97
N SER A 210 -23.70 -30.47 -2.22
CA SER A 210 -24.48 -29.76 -1.19
C SER A 210 -25.74 -30.55 -0.84
N GLN A 211 -26.06 -30.65 0.46
CA GLN A 211 -27.27 -31.30 0.97
C GLN A 211 -28.55 -30.49 0.64
N CYS A 212 -28.42 -29.19 0.35
CA CYS A 212 -29.53 -28.31 0.02
C CYS A 212 -29.43 -27.79 -1.43
N LYS A 213 -30.55 -27.79 -2.16
CA LYS A 213 -30.63 -27.29 -3.55
C LYS A 213 -30.24 -25.81 -3.70
N SER A 214 -30.45 -25.01 -2.65
CA SER A 214 -30.12 -23.58 -2.60
C SER A 214 -28.65 -23.28 -2.26
N ALA A 215 -27.90 -24.26 -1.76
CA ALA A 215 -26.49 -24.07 -1.40
C ALA A 215 -25.55 -24.47 -2.54
N PHE A 216 -24.39 -23.82 -2.60
CA PHE A 216 -23.34 -24.13 -3.54
C PHE A 216 -22.59 -25.38 -3.07
N SER A 217 -22.24 -26.29 -3.99
CA SER A 217 -21.46 -27.48 -3.63
C SER A 217 -20.01 -27.07 -3.36
N ASP A 218 -19.34 -27.73 -2.41
CA ASP A 218 -17.93 -27.44 -2.14
C ASP A 218 -17.11 -28.02 -3.29
N PHE A 219 -16.42 -27.16 -4.04
CA PHE A 219 -15.71 -27.51 -5.25
C PHE A 219 -14.34 -26.82 -5.22
N ARG A 220 -13.26 -27.60 -5.26
CA ARG A 220 -11.89 -27.10 -5.26
C ARG A 220 -11.06 -27.82 -6.31
N LEU A 221 -10.31 -27.05 -7.07
CA LEU A 221 -9.34 -27.54 -8.04
C LEU A 221 -7.99 -27.69 -7.33
N LEU A 222 -7.41 -28.90 -7.37
CA LEU A 222 -6.12 -29.20 -6.74
C LEU A 222 -4.95 -29.05 -7.73
N SER A 223 -5.22 -29.17 -9.03
CA SER A 223 -4.21 -29.03 -10.08
C SER A 223 -4.69 -28.17 -11.27
N HIS A 224 -3.75 -27.82 -12.16
CA HIS A 224 -3.97 -26.86 -13.25
C HIS A 224 -4.71 -27.47 -14.47
N GLN A 225 -4.69 -28.79 -14.65
CA GLN A 225 -5.35 -29.48 -15.76
C GLN A 225 -6.89 -29.28 -15.78
N PRO A 226 -7.63 -29.51 -14.67
CA PRO A 226 -9.08 -29.29 -14.65
C PRO A 226 -9.47 -27.80 -14.75
N TYR A 227 -8.60 -26.88 -14.32
CA TYR A 227 -8.82 -25.43 -14.46
C TYR A 227 -8.94 -25.02 -15.94
N GLY A 228 -8.02 -25.50 -16.79
CA GLY A 228 -8.05 -25.19 -18.22
C GLY A 228 -9.34 -25.65 -18.91
N LYS A 229 -9.87 -26.82 -18.53
CA LYS A 229 -11.15 -27.34 -19.07
C LYS A 229 -12.35 -26.53 -18.57
N LEU A 230 -12.36 -26.16 -17.28
CA LEU A 230 -13.41 -25.31 -16.72
C LEU A 230 -13.46 -23.94 -17.41
N CYS A 231 -12.30 -23.31 -17.63
CA CYS A 231 -12.23 -22.02 -18.33
C CYS A 231 -12.75 -22.10 -19.77
N LYS A 232 -12.45 -23.19 -20.50
CA LYS A 232 -13.00 -23.42 -21.84
C LYS A 232 -14.52 -23.55 -21.82
N ILE A 233 -15.07 -24.34 -20.89
CA ILE A 233 -16.51 -24.53 -20.72
C ILE A 233 -17.21 -23.21 -20.38
N ILE A 234 -16.61 -22.39 -19.50
CA ILE A 234 -17.14 -21.05 -19.19
C ILE A 234 -17.12 -20.16 -20.42
N ALA A 235 -16.00 -20.10 -21.15
CA ALA A 235 -15.87 -19.27 -22.35
C ALA A 235 -16.88 -19.69 -23.44
N GLU A 236 -16.99 -20.98 -23.73
CA GLU A 236 -17.93 -21.51 -24.73
C GLU A 236 -19.39 -21.25 -24.34
N ASN A 237 -19.75 -21.40 -23.07
CA ASN A 237 -21.11 -21.11 -22.59
C ASN A 237 -21.41 -19.61 -22.55
N CYS A 238 -20.44 -18.77 -22.20
CA CYS A 238 -20.58 -17.31 -22.27
C CYS A 238 -20.78 -16.82 -23.71
N ILE A 239 -20.17 -17.49 -24.69
CA ILE A 239 -20.31 -17.17 -26.12
C ILE A 239 -21.64 -17.70 -26.70
N ASN A 240 -22.09 -18.87 -26.25
CA ASN A 240 -23.24 -19.58 -26.84
C ASN A 240 -24.61 -19.29 -26.17
N GLN A 241 -24.66 -18.76 -24.95
CA GLN A 241 -25.95 -18.49 -24.29
C GLN A 241 -26.68 -17.28 -24.91
N LYS A 242 -27.65 -17.58 -25.79
CA LYS A 242 -28.67 -16.65 -26.34
C LYS A 242 -29.78 -16.23 -25.35
N ASN A 243 -29.72 -16.63 -24.08
CA ASN A 243 -30.87 -16.57 -23.15
C ASN A 243 -30.87 -15.47 -22.09
N TYR A 244 -29.93 -14.52 -22.11
CA TYR A 244 -30.12 -13.23 -21.43
C TYR A 244 -29.74 -12.11 -22.41
N ARG A 245 -30.66 -11.19 -22.65
CA ARG A 245 -30.69 -10.21 -23.75
C ARG A 245 -29.30 -9.67 -24.16
N PRO A 246 -28.87 -9.88 -25.42
CA PRO A 246 -27.55 -9.50 -25.92
C PRO A 246 -27.59 -8.12 -26.57
N SER A 247 -27.49 -7.05 -25.77
CA SER A 247 -27.20 -5.73 -26.33
C SER A 247 -25.91 -5.13 -25.78
N ASP A 248 -25.59 -5.34 -24.50
CA ASP A 248 -24.47 -4.60 -23.88
C ASP A 248 -23.25 -5.46 -23.53
N LEU A 249 -23.43 -6.75 -23.18
CA LEU A 249 -22.34 -7.58 -22.63
C LEU A 249 -21.30 -8.01 -23.68
N ILE A 250 -21.74 -8.41 -24.87
CA ILE A 250 -20.84 -8.81 -25.98
C ILE A 250 -20.09 -7.60 -26.52
N PHE A 251 -20.71 -6.41 -26.56
CA PHE A 251 -20.05 -5.18 -27.02
C PHE A 251 -18.96 -4.74 -26.03
N TYR A 252 -19.21 -4.87 -24.72
CA TYR A 252 -18.25 -4.53 -23.68
C TYR A 252 -17.04 -5.48 -23.65
N LEU A 253 -17.29 -6.80 -23.72
CA LEU A 253 -16.22 -7.81 -23.72
C LEU A 253 -15.40 -7.77 -25.01
N ARG A 254 -16.02 -7.48 -26.16
CA ARG A 254 -15.31 -7.42 -27.45
C ARG A 254 -14.40 -6.19 -27.56
N ASN A 255 -14.76 -5.06 -26.94
CA ASN A 255 -13.92 -3.86 -26.94
C ASN A 255 -12.78 -3.90 -25.91
N GLN A 256 -12.90 -4.66 -24.82
CA GLN A 256 -11.82 -4.79 -23.82
C GLN A 256 -10.72 -5.79 -24.19
N PHE A 257 -10.99 -6.74 -25.08
CA PHE A 257 -10.02 -7.79 -25.45
C PHE A 257 -9.44 -7.64 -26.87
N LEU A 258 -9.84 -6.62 -27.64
CA LEU A 258 -9.31 -6.32 -28.98
C LEU A 258 -8.75 -4.89 -29.10
N SER A 259 -8.29 -4.30 -27.99
CA SER A 259 -7.44 -3.09 -28.01
C SER A 259 -6.06 -3.38 -27.46
#